data_AF-A0A8A4TX39-F1
#
_entry.id   AF-A0A8A4TX39-F1
#
_cell.length_a   1.000
_cell.length_b   1.000
_cell.length_c   1.000
_cell.angle_alpha   90.00
_cell.angle_beta   90.00
_cell.angle_gamma   90.00
#
_symmetry.space_group_name_H-M   'P 1'
#
loop_
_entity.id
_entity.type
_entity.pdbx_description
1 polymer ?
#
loop_
_entity_poly.entity_id
_entity_poly.type
_entity_poly.pdbx_seq_one_letter_code
_entity_poly.pdbx_strand_id
1 'polypeptide(L)'
;MLRRYLHKGRLVARFSCALLMISAMSTALAGEIEDFQNHWIYRALMLQGKLDLQAPLADATFVTTHNSYNAAQYSNAGSYWDPNQEYSITNQLRMGVRCMEFDVHEYFSTDGWPWEWSTELLLCHGTSDHVGCSTFDRHFSEGLAELRDFLNRSENANEVVILYIEEHIDDEFGEAVDLLRAYLGNKIFRPVNGCEGIPMDISKADVLAAGKQVLLMTDGCRNGTLNQWVFGGVGHHVSGFPSGNPKDFRPYPDCGKFGRGDYESLLVRFFEDRTRLTDVFGDPGEPLKSSKMREMMRCGVNLAGMDKLTPFDGRLENQVWSWNVNEPNDYGSGEDCAEHLSNGRMNDVDCGRTYRFACKDPDTGEWYVTSGSGVWSQGEDMCSAETGGYYVFAVPISGYENELLKEAKIDEGVNNVWLNYSDGAVEGEWLPYSLGNREYRGLWHGSAGRNMTSAANPRVQFTVTGTTEVQFDLTSPVDTYLYLLDGDGNLITQDDDGGSGYNSRLRLSLQAGRYQLVAATYSGSQVGSFLLTANAGTFGTLP
;
A
#
# COMPACT_ATOMS: atom_id res chain seq x y z
N MET A 1 38.38 -60.13 -0.42
CA MET A 1 38.24 -58.72 0.03
C MET A 1 38.27 -57.74 -1.15
N LEU A 2 37.34 -57.81 -2.10
CA LEU A 2 37.30 -56.83 -3.21
C LEU A 2 35.87 -56.61 -3.77
N ARG A 3 34.87 -56.53 -2.87
CA ARG A 3 33.47 -56.19 -3.23
C ARG A 3 32.80 -55.14 -2.33
N ARG A 4 33.52 -54.52 -1.39
CA ARG A 4 32.94 -53.53 -0.43
C ARG A 4 33.31 -52.06 -0.68
N TYR A 5 34.14 -51.73 -1.67
CA TYR A 5 34.58 -50.34 -1.92
C TYR A 5 33.80 -49.58 -3.01
N LEU A 6 32.94 -50.24 -3.79
CA LEU A 6 32.16 -49.60 -4.86
C LEU A 6 30.78 -49.04 -4.44
N HIS A 7 30.37 -49.23 -3.17
CA HIS A 7 29.10 -48.68 -2.66
C HIS A 7 29.22 -47.36 -1.90
N LYS A 8 30.39 -47.03 -1.32
CA LYS A 8 30.58 -45.75 -0.62
C LYS A 8 30.80 -44.55 -1.56
N GLY A 9 31.42 -44.74 -2.72
CA GLY A 9 31.61 -43.68 -3.71
C GLY A 9 30.31 -43.24 -4.43
N ARG A 10 29.33 -44.14 -4.57
CA ARG A 10 28.03 -43.83 -5.18
C ARG A 10 27.07 -43.10 -4.24
N LEU A 11 27.21 -43.27 -2.93
CA LEU A 11 26.35 -42.60 -1.94
C LEU A 11 26.78 -41.13 -1.75
N VAL A 12 28.09 -40.87 -1.62
CA VAL A 12 28.64 -39.50 -1.49
C VAL A 12 28.38 -38.68 -2.76
N ALA A 13 28.56 -39.28 -3.95
CA ALA A 13 28.23 -38.60 -5.21
C ALA A 13 26.73 -38.27 -5.37
N ARG A 14 25.82 -39.10 -4.83
CA ARG A 14 24.37 -38.82 -4.86
C ARG A 14 23.96 -37.72 -3.88
N PHE A 15 24.57 -37.65 -2.69
CA PHE A 15 24.34 -36.55 -1.74
C PHE A 15 24.92 -35.23 -2.25
N SER A 16 26.12 -35.22 -2.84
CA SER A 16 26.69 -34.00 -3.43
C SER A 16 25.91 -33.53 -4.66
N CYS A 17 25.41 -34.44 -5.50
CA CYS A 17 24.58 -34.08 -6.65
C CYS A 17 23.19 -33.56 -6.23
N ALA A 18 22.59 -34.13 -5.19
CA ALA A 18 21.32 -33.64 -4.63
C ALA A 18 21.48 -32.25 -3.99
N LEU A 19 22.55 -32.02 -3.21
CA LEU A 19 22.86 -30.68 -2.67
C LEU A 19 23.18 -29.65 -3.77
N LEU A 20 23.91 -30.03 -4.82
CA LEU A 20 24.18 -29.17 -5.97
C LEU A 20 22.89 -28.86 -6.76
N MET A 21 21.97 -29.82 -6.91
CA MET A 21 20.68 -29.61 -7.57
C MET A 21 19.75 -28.72 -6.74
N ILE A 22 19.66 -28.92 -5.42
CA ILE A 22 18.88 -28.06 -4.52
C ILE A 22 19.45 -26.63 -4.52
N SER A 23 20.78 -26.49 -4.43
CA SER A 23 21.44 -25.19 -4.55
C SER A 23 21.18 -24.53 -5.91
N ALA A 24 21.29 -25.27 -7.02
CA ALA A 24 21.01 -24.76 -8.36
C ALA A 24 19.55 -24.34 -8.57
N MET A 25 18.58 -25.08 -8.01
CA MET A 25 17.16 -24.72 -8.05
C MET A 25 16.88 -23.48 -7.18
N SER A 26 17.48 -23.38 -5.99
CA SER A 26 17.35 -22.17 -5.16
C SER A 26 17.95 -20.93 -5.83
N THR A 27 19.07 -21.07 -6.56
CA THR A 27 19.66 -19.97 -7.33
C THR A 27 18.85 -19.60 -8.56
N ALA A 28 18.22 -20.57 -9.23
CA ALA A 28 17.37 -20.32 -10.39
C ALA A 28 16.08 -19.58 -10.00
N LEU A 29 15.43 -19.99 -8.91
CA LEU A 29 14.24 -19.32 -8.36
C LEU A 29 14.57 -17.91 -7.84
N ALA A 30 15.74 -17.72 -7.23
CA ALA A 30 16.21 -16.39 -6.84
C ALA A 30 16.44 -15.49 -8.07
N GLY A 31 16.99 -16.03 -9.15
CA GLY A 31 17.20 -15.32 -10.41
C GLY A 31 15.91 -14.86 -11.08
N GLU A 32 14.87 -15.70 -11.10
CA GLU A 32 13.57 -15.32 -11.70
C GLU A 32 12.88 -14.18 -10.92
N ILE A 33 12.99 -14.19 -9.59
CA ILE A 33 12.47 -13.10 -8.75
C ILE A 33 13.27 -11.82 -8.98
N GLU A 34 14.59 -11.90 -9.12
CA GLU A 34 15.42 -10.74 -9.45
C GLU A 34 15.07 -10.18 -10.84
N ASP A 35 14.85 -11.03 -11.82
CA ASP A 35 14.37 -10.61 -13.15
C ASP A 35 13.01 -9.91 -13.05
N PHE A 36 12.11 -10.42 -12.22
CA PHE A 36 10.81 -9.79 -11.97
C PHE A 36 10.92 -8.46 -11.21
N GLN A 37 11.80 -8.34 -10.22
CA GLN A 37 12.04 -7.08 -9.50
C GLN A 37 12.57 -5.97 -10.43
N ASN A 38 13.22 -6.35 -11.54
CA ASN A 38 13.65 -5.44 -12.59
C ASN A 38 12.60 -5.24 -13.71
N HIS A 39 11.44 -5.91 -13.62
CA HIS A 39 10.38 -5.86 -14.62
C HIS A 39 9.39 -4.72 -14.36
N TRP A 40 8.76 -4.22 -15.42
CA TRP A 40 7.84 -3.08 -15.33
C TRP A 40 6.65 -3.33 -14.39
N ILE A 41 6.17 -4.57 -14.32
CA ILE A 41 5.05 -4.97 -13.44
C ILE A 41 5.40 -4.68 -11.98
N TYR A 42 6.57 -5.13 -11.52
CA TYR A 42 7.01 -4.89 -10.14
C TYR A 42 7.15 -3.40 -9.87
N ARG A 43 7.85 -2.68 -10.75
CA ARG A 43 8.02 -1.22 -10.63
C ARG A 43 6.67 -0.49 -10.55
N ALA A 44 5.72 -0.84 -11.42
CA ALA A 44 4.39 -0.24 -11.45
C ALA A 44 3.58 -0.56 -10.17
N LEU A 45 3.65 -1.79 -9.65
CA LEU A 45 3.01 -2.14 -8.37
C LEU A 45 3.62 -1.38 -7.20
N MET A 46 4.94 -1.17 -7.18
CA MET A 46 5.60 -0.39 -6.12
C MET A 46 5.23 1.09 -6.18
N LEU A 47 5.19 1.69 -7.39
CA LEU A 47 4.71 3.07 -7.56
C LEU A 47 3.23 3.22 -7.20
N GLN A 48 2.41 2.22 -7.56
CA GLN A 48 1.00 2.17 -7.17
C GLN A 48 0.80 2.14 -5.66
N GLY A 49 1.63 1.36 -4.94
CA GLY A 49 1.62 1.34 -3.48
C GLY A 49 2.14 2.63 -2.81
N LYS A 50 2.81 3.52 -3.57
CA LYS A 50 3.15 4.88 -3.10
C LYS A 50 1.96 5.84 -3.27
N LEU A 51 1.11 5.67 -4.30
CA LEU A 51 -0.06 6.53 -4.54
C LEU A 51 -1.09 6.44 -3.41
N ASP A 52 -1.31 5.24 -2.85
CA ASP A 52 -2.25 4.99 -1.76
C ASP A 52 -1.62 5.11 -0.36
N LEU A 53 -0.36 5.57 -0.25
CA LEU A 53 0.37 5.63 1.02
C LEU A 53 -0.32 6.54 2.06
N GLN A 54 -0.90 7.65 1.59
CA GLN A 54 -1.62 8.65 2.39
C GLN A 54 -3.15 8.46 2.32
N ALA A 55 -3.63 7.52 1.52
CA ALA A 55 -5.04 7.25 1.38
C ALA A 55 -5.58 6.51 2.62
N PRO A 56 -6.87 6.66 2.95
CA PRO A 56 -7.53 5.79 3.90
C PRO A 56 -7.30 4.32 3.55
N LEU A 57 -7.15 3.44 4.54
CA LEU A 57 -6.91 2.01 4.31
C LEU A 57 -8.03 1.35 3.50
N ALA A 58 -9.27 1.88 3.55
CA ALA A 58 -10.37 1.43 2.71
C ALA A 58 -10.09 1.57 1.19
N ASP A 59 -9.26 2.54 0.78
CA ASP A 59 -8.90 2.76 -0.63
C ASP A 59 -7.58 2.06 -1.02
N ALA A 60 -6.81 1.60 -0.02
CA ALA A 60 -5.50 1.01 -0.24
C ALA A 60 -5.59 -0.41 -0.81
N THR A 61 -4.73 -0.72 -1.77
CA THR A 61 -4.64 -2.05 -2.38
C THR A 61 -3.39 -2.77 -1.89
N PHE A 62 -3.51 -4.09 -1.63
CA PHE A 62 -2.39 -4.94 -1.26
C PHE A 62 -2.30 -6.13 -2.21
N VAL A 63 -1.10 -6.40 -2.74
CA VAL A 63 -0.83 -7.68 -3.39
C VAL A 63 -0.95 -8.76 -2.32
N THR A 64 -1.86 -9.72 -2.53
CA THR A 64 -2.32 -10.64 -1.49
C THR A 64 -2.17 -12.09 -1.94
N THR A 65 -1.72 -12.96 -1.03
CA THR A 65 -1.63 -14.41 -1.23
C THR A 65 -2.48 -15.13 -0.19
N HIS A 66 -3.21 -16.16 -0.63
CA HIS A 66 -4.01 -17.02 0.24
C HIS A 66 -3.16 -18.20 0.72
N ASN A 67 -3.30 -18.57 2.00
CA ASN A 67 -2.54 -19.62 2.69
C ASN A 67 -1.03 -19.53 2.38
N SER A 68 -0.49 -18.35 2.65
CA SER A 68 0.85 -17.92 2.19
C SER A 68 1.97 -18.83 2.69
N TYR A 69 1.75 -19.49 3.82
CA TYR A 69 2.68 -20.44 4.43
C TYR A 69 2.72 -21.80 3.73
N ASN A 70 1.64 -22.22 3.05
CA ASN A 70 1.53 -23.54 2.43
C ASN A 70 2.26 -23.52 1.07
N ALA A 71 3.59 -23.56 1.07
CA ALA A 71 4.41 -23.39 -0.12
C ALA A 71 5.24 -24.62 -0.51
N ALA A 72 5.42 -24.82 -1.82
CA ALA A 72 6.18 -25.93 -2.39
C ALA A 72 7.64 -26.01 -1.90
N GLN A 73 8.27 -24.87 -1.63
CA GLN A 73 9.62 -24.80 -1.07
C GLN A 73 9.74 -25.37 0.35
N TYR A 74 8.62 -25.52 1.06
CA TYR A 74 8.56 -26.10 2.39
C TYR A 74 8.08 -27.55 2.40
N SER A 75 7.50 -28.02 1.29
CA SER A 75 6.93 -29.36 1.19
C SER A 75 7.95 -30.44 1.52
N ASN A 76 7.52 -31.42 2.30
CA ASN A 76 8.32 -32.59 2.62
C ASN A 76 7.45 -33.85 2.59
N ALA A 77 8.02 -35.00 2.96
CA ALA A 77 7.30 -36.27 2.91
C ALA A 77 6.09 -36.32 3.86
N GLY A 78 5.98 -35.41 4.82
CA GLY A 78 4.91 -35.33 5.81
C GLY A 78 4.04 -34.07 5.73
N SER A 79 4.39 -33.03 4.97
CA SER A 79 3.61 -31.79 4.87
C SER A 79 3.55 -31.18 3.47
N TYR A 80 2.50 -30.39 3.23
CA TYR A 80 2.27 -29.57 2.04
C TYR A 80 2.38 -30.32 0.69
N TRP A 81 1.74 -31.48 0.56
CA TRP A 81 1.79 -32.28 -0.68
C TRP A 81 1.04 -31.64 -1.86
N ASP A 82 0.12 -30.72 -1.57
CA ASP A 82 -0.53 -29.86 -2.56
C ASP A 82 -0.54 -28.41 -2.07
N PRO A 83 0.57 -27.68 -2.29
CA PRO A 83 0.80 -26.40 -1.62
C PRO A 83 0.05 -25.26 -2.29
N ASN A 84 -0.62 -24.36 -1.55
CA ASN A 84 -1.24 -23.16 -2.14
C ASN A 84 -0.24 -22.30 -2.90
N GLN A 85 1.02 -22.22 -2.47
CA GLN A 85 2.06 -21.38 -3.07
C GLN A 85 3.22 -22.20 -3.65
N GLU A 86 3.94 -21.62 -4.61
CA GLU A 86 5.21 -22.20 -5.10
C GLU A 86 6.41 -21.69 -4.29
N TYR A 87 6.37 -20.41 -3.92
CA TYR A 87 7.48 -19.68 -3.32
C TYR A 87 7.31 -19.51 -1.81
N SER A 88 8.42 -19.43 -1.09
CA SER A 88 8.48 -19.12 0.34
C SER A 88 7.86 -17.76 0.65
N ILE A 89 7.51 -17.53 1.91
CA ILE A 89 7.05 -16.25 2.46
C ILE A 89 8.02 -15.13 2.07
N THR A 90 9.32 -15.33 2.27
CA THR A 90 10.35 -14.35 1.87
C THR A 90 10.27 -14.01 0.38
N ASN A 91 10.09 -15.01 -0.47
CA ASN A 91 10.04 -14.81 -1.93
C ASN A 91 8.71 -14.20 -2.39
N GLN A 92 7.59 -14.52 -1.75
CA GLN A 92 6.30 -13.83 -1.94
C GLN A 92 6.43 -12.34 -1.60
N LEU A 93 7.04 -11.99 -0.47
CA LEU A 93 7.32 -10.60 -0.08
C LEU A 93 8.24 -9.88 -1.10
N ARG A 94 9.25 -10.57 -1.63
CA ARG A 94 10.12 -10.04 -2.71
C ARG A 94 9.38 -9.81 -4.03
N MET A 95 8.32 -10.58 -4.31
CA MET A 95 7.41 -10.34 -5.44
C MET A 95 6.41 -9.19 -5.20
N GLY A 96 6.48 -8.50 -4.07
CA GLY A 96 5.64 -7.34 -3.77
C GLY A 96 4.36 -7.67 -2.98
N VAL A 97 4.18 -8.92 -2.53
CA VAL A 97 3.09 -9.29 -1.61
C VAL A 97 3.20 -8.46 -0.32
N ARG A 98 2.09 -7.89 0.13
CA ARG A 98 1.98 -7.10 1.37
C ARG A 98 0.76 -7.46 2.21
N CYS A 99 -0.06 -8.42 1.79
CA CYS A 99 -1.03 -9.08 2.64
C CYS A 99 -0.80 -10.59 2.57
N MET A 100 -0.54 -11.21 3.71
CA MET A 100 -0.28 -12.64 3.84
C MET A 100 -1.27 -13.27 4.80
N GLU A 101 -1.46 -14.56 4.66
CA GLU A 101 -2.45 -15.35 5.40
C GLU A 101 -1.83 -16.60 5.98
N PHE A 102 -1.91 -16.72 7.30
CA PHE A 102 -1.41 -17.83 8.10
C PHE A 102 -2.55 -18.52 8.84
N ASP A 103 -2.71 -19.81 8.61
CA ASP A 103 -3.68 -20.63 9.32
C ASP A 103 -2.94 -21.26 10.49
N VAL A 104 -3.21 -20.76 11.69
CA VAL A 104 -2.45 -21.11 12.88
C VAL A 104 -3.24 -22.12 13.69
N HIS A 105 -2.72 -23.34 13.73
CA HIS A 105 -3.30 -24.45 14.48
C HIS A 105 -2.45 -24.79 15.70
N GLU A 106 -3.10 -25.00 16.84
CA GLU A 106 -2.51 -25.80 17.91
C GLU A 106 -2.52 -27.27 17.48
N TYR A 107 -1.37 -27.93 17.45
CA TYR A 107 -1.29 -29.33 17.06
C TYR A 107 -0.20 -30.09 17.79
N PHE A 108 -0.32 -31.42 17.81
CA PHE A 108 0.61 -32.30 18.52
C PHE A 108 2.03 -32.13 17.96
N SER A 109 3.00 -31.93 18.86
CA SER A 109 4.42 -31.92 18.51
C SER A 109 5.08 -33.24 18.83
N THR A 110 6.03 -33.63 17.98
CA THR A 110 6.94 -34.76 18.24
C THR A 110 8.34 -34.29 18.64
N ASP A 111 8.56 -33.00 18.92
CA ASP A 111 9.89 -32.52 19.25
C ASP A 111 10.34 -32.93 20.66
N GLY A 112 11.61 -33.37 20.75
CA GLY A 112 12.24 -33.84 21.99
C GLY A 112 12.32 -35.37 22.15
N TRP A 113 13.40 -35.86 22.77
CA TRP A 113 13.55 -37.25 23.19
C TRP A 113 13.99 -37.35 24.66
N PRO A 114 13.27 -38.11 25.52
CA PRO A 114 12.07 -38.90 25.24
C PRO A 114 10.86 -38.02 24.88
N TRP A 115 9.91 -38.54 24.09
CA TRP A 115 8.73 -37.77 23.67
C TRP A 115 7.98 -37.26 24.91
N GLU A 116 7.93 -35.93 25.08
CA GLU A 116 7.01 -35.29 26.00
C GLU A 116 5.75 -34.95 25.20
N TRP A 117 4.57 -35.22 25.76
CA TRP A 117 3.32 -34.88 25.09
C TRP A 117 3.11 -33.37 25.23
N SER A 118 3.45 -32.60 24.19
CA SER A 118 3.17 -31.17 24.07
C SER A 118 2.44 -30.87 22.77
N THR A 119 1.73 -29.74 22.76
CA THR A 119 1.24 -29.10 21.55
C THR A 119 2.16 -27.95 21.19
N GLU A 120 2.16 -27.55 19.92
CA GLU A 120 2.87 -26.40 19.39
C GLU A 120 1.99 -25.71 18.34
N LEU A 121 2.33 -24.46 18.03
CA LEU A 121 1.64 -23.68 17.01
C LEU A 121 2.24 -23.93 15.63
N LEU A 122 1.48 -24.59 14.77
CA LEU A 122 1.84 -24.94 13.40
C LEU A 122 1.05 -24.12 12.38
N LEU A 123 1.64 -23.98 11.21
CA LEU A 123 1.04 -23.39 10.02
C LEU A 123 0.45 -24.51 9.17
N CYS A 124 -0.84 -24.78 9.32
CA CYS A 124 -1.48 -26.00 8.82
C CYS A 124 -2.63 -25.67 7.88
N HIS A 125 -2.63 -26.33 6.71
CA HIS A 125 -3.73 -26.26 5.75
C HIS A 125 -4.78 -27.32 6.07
N GLY A 126 -5.51 -27.11 7.16
CA GLY A 126 -6.46 -28.05 7.74
C GLY A 126 -7.83 -27.44 8.01
N THR A 127 -8.79 -28.27 8.42
CA THR A 127 -10.09 -27.77 8.90
C THR A 127 -9.97 -27.26 10.34
N SER A 128 -10.99 -26.56 10.83
CA SER A 128 -11.08 -26.11 12.22
C SER A 128 -10.98 -27.21 13.28
N ASP A 129 -11.19 -28.48 12.90
CA ASP A 129 -11.00 -29.65 13.78
C ASP A 129 -9.58 -30.25 13.65
N HIS A 130 -8.64 -29.47 13.10
CA HIS A 130 -7.25 -29.83 12.77
C HIS A 130 -7.10 -30.99 11.79
N VAL A 131 -8.16 -31.35 11.07
CA VAL A 131 -8.11 -32.42 10.06
C VAL A 131 -7.33 -31.89 8.85
N GLY A 132 -6.22 -32.55 8.56
CA GLY A 132 -5.27 -32.11 7.52
C GLY A 132 -3.93 -31.66 8.09
N CYS A 133 -3.87 -31.36 9.39
CA CYS A 133 -2.62 -30.99 10.05
C CYS A 133 -1.67 -32.15 10.24
N SER A 134 -0.39 -31.82 10.15
CA SER A 134 0.74 -32.74 10.25
C SER A 134 1.75 -32.22 11.25
N THR A 135 2.33 -33.11 12.05
CA THR A 135 3.45 -32.75 12.95
C THR A 135 4.72 -32.35 12.18
N PHE A 136 4.71 -32.45 10.85
CA PHE A 136 5.78 -32.00 9.96
C PHE A 136 5.47 -30.67 9.26
N ASP A 137 4.32 -30.05 9.58
CA ASP A 137 4.00 -28.70 9.14
C ASP A 137 4.95 -27.70 9.79
N ARG A 138 5.13 -26.54 9.16
CA ARG A 138 6.03 -25.50 9.68
C ARG A 138 5.48 -24.93 10.96
N HIS A 139 6.38 -24.50 11.84
CA HIS A 139 5.97 -23.79 13.05
C HIS A 139 5.59 -22.34 12.71
N PHE A 140 4.63 -21.80 13.44
CA PHE A 140 4.22 -20.39 13.34
C PHE A 140 5.43 -19.45 13.51
N SER A 141 6.35 -19.80 14.42
CA SER A 141 7.60 -19.08 14.64
C SER A 141 8.49 -18.97 13.40
N GLU A 142 8.50 -19.98 12.52
CA GLU A 142 9.29 -19.95 11.29
C GLU A 142 8.69 -18.97 10.26
N GLY A 143 7.37 -18.95 10.13
CA GLY A 143 6.69 -17.97 9.27
C GLY A 143 6.90 -16.54 9.77
N LEU A 144 6.79 -16.32 11.08
CA LEU A 144 7.10 -15.03 11.70
C LEU A 144 8.58 -14.63 11.56
N ALA A 145 9.50 -15.60 11.55
CA ALA A 145 10.93 -15.35 11.31
C ALA A 145 11.18 -14.75 9.94
N GLU A 146 10.58 -15.31 8.88
CA GLU A 146 10.72 -14.80 7.53
C GLU A 146 10.13 -13.39 7.38
N LEU A 147 8.95 -13.14 7.95
CA LEU A 147 8.35 -11.80 7.94
C LEU A 147 9.22 -10.79 8.72
N ARG A 148 9.72 -11.15 9.91
CA ARG A 148 10.65 -10.31 10.68
C ARG A 148 11.90 -9.99 9.85
N ASP A 149 12.50 -11.00 9.24
CA ASP A 149 13.75 -10.83 8.49
C ASP A 149 13.55 -9.92 7.28
N PHE A 150 12.41 -10.01 6.60
CA PHE A 150 12.01 -9.05 5.58
C PHE A 150 11.88 -7.62 6.14
N LEU A 151 11.13 -7.43 7.22
CA LEU A 151 10.85 -6.12 7.82
C LEU A 151 12.06 -5.47 8.51
N ASN A 152 13.12 -6.24 8.80
CA ASN A 152 14.35 -5.73 9.42
C ASN A 152 15.37 -5.21 8.39
N ARG A 153 15.13 -5.44 7.10
CA ARG A 153 15.96 -4.88 6.03
C ARG A 153 15.67 -3.40 5.88
N SER A 154 16.72 -2.58 5.79
CA SER A 154 16.61 -1.12 5.73
C SER A 154 15.80 -0.63 4.54
N GLU A 155 15.90 -1.32 3.41
CA GLU A 155 15.14 -1.03 2.18
C GLU A 155 13.62 -1.24 2.36
N ASN A 156 13.21 -2.03 3.35
CA ASN A 156 11.81 -2.33 3.65
C ASN A 156 11.29 -1.53 4.86
N ALA A 157 12.01 -0.49 5.31
CA ALA A 157 11.64 0.27 6.51
C ALA A 157 10.30 1.02 6.37
N ASN A 158 9.91 1.34 5.13
CA ASN A 158 8.67 2.05 4.80
C ASN A 158 7.56 1.10 4.32
N GLU A 159 7.71 -0.20 4.53
CA GLU A 159 6.70 -1.19 4.13
C GLU A 159 5.67 -1.38 5.24
N VAL A 160 4.41 -1.43 4.84
CA VAL A 160 3.27 -1.83 5.68
C VAL A 160 2.74 -3.17 5.19
N VAL A 161 2.67 -4.15 6.08
CA VAL A 161 2.21 -5.51 5.79
C VAL A 161 0.98 -5.83 6.63
N ILE A 162 0.01 -6.47 6.01
CA ILE A 162 -1.10 -7.14 6.69
C ILE A 162 -0.73 -8.62 6.86
N LEU A 163 -0.81 -9.11 8.10
CA LEU A 163 -0.81 -10.54 8.39
C LEU A 163 -2.20 -10.93 8.89
N TYR A 164 -2.93 -11.63 8.05
CA TYR A 164 -4.19 -12.28 8.41
C TYR A 164 -3.88 -13.63 9.05
N ILE A 165 -4.46 -13.87 10.23
CA ILE A 165 -4.36 -15.09 11.01
C ILE A 165 -5.74 -15.75 11.01
N GLU A 166 -5.87 -16.84 10.27
CA GLU A 166 -7.02 -17.75 10.41
C GLU A 166 -6.80 -18.59 11.66
N GLU A 167 -7.69 -18.42 12.64
CA GLU A 167 -7.42 -18.79 14.04
C GLU A 167 -8.00 -20.16 14.42
N HIS A 168 -7.09 -21.10 14.67
CA HIS A 168 -7.36 -22.45 15.20
C HIS A 168 -6.38 -22.78 16.35
N ILE A 169 -6.12 -21.80 17.22
CA ILE A 169 -5.10 -21.82 18.28
C ILE A 169 -5.61 -22.55 19.54
N ASP A 170 -6.90 -22.83 19.63
CA ASP A 170 -7.57 -23.55 20.72
C ASP A 170 -7.25 -23.01 22.12
N ASP A 171 -6.22 -23.52 22.81
CA ASP A 171 -5.87 -23.10 24.18
C ASP A 171 -4.54 -22.30 24.25
N GLU A 172 -3.69 -22.35 23.23
CA GLU A 172 -2.31 -21.80 23.25
C GLU A 172 -2.19 -20.31 22.82
N PHE A 173 -3.18 -19.49 23.14
CA PHE A 173 -3.18 -18.05 22.84
C PHE A 173 -2.03 -17.28 23.50
N GLY A 174 -1.55 -17.75 24.65
CA GLY A 174 -0.41 -17.16 25.35
C GLY A 174 0.88 -17.32 24.56
N GLU A 175 1.14 -18.53 24.06
CA GLU A 175 2.29 -18.83 23.21
C GLU A 175 2.23 -18.02 21.91
N ALA A 176 1.07 -17.94 21.26
CA ALA A 176 0.88 -17.17 20.03
C ALA A 176 1.29 -15.70 20.22
N VAL A 177 0.85 -15.08 21.32
CA VAL A 177 1.20 -13.70 21.66
C VAL A 177 2.68 -13.54 21.99
N ASP A 178 3.29 -14.50 22.68
CA ASP A 178 4.72 -14.44 22.98
C ASP A 178 5.57 -14.58 21.72
N LEU A 179 5.18 -15.42 20.75
CA LEU A 179 5.79 -15.50 19.42
C LEU A 179 5.62 -14.19 18.63
N LEU A 180 4.40 -13.64 18.56
CA LEU A 180 4.15 -12.34 17.92
C LEU A 180 5.00 -11.23 18.54
N ARG A 181 5.13 -11.21 19.88
CA ARG A 181 5.99 -10.27 20.61
C ARG A 181 7.47 -10.47 20.28
N ALA A 182 7.93 -11.72 20.25
CA ALA A 182 9.33 -12.06 20.04
C ALA A 182 9.81 -11.72 18.62
N TYR A 183 8.97 -11.97 17.61
CA TYR A 183 9.36 -11.83 16.22
C TYR A 183 9.01 -10.46 15.62
N LEU A 184 7.84 -9.91 15.91
CA LEU A 184 7.36 -8.66 15.31
C LEU A 184 7.34 -7.50 16.32
N GLY A 185 7.06 -7.80 17.59
CA GLY A 185 7.30 -6.90 18.73
C GLY A 185 6.68 -5.51 18.57
N ASN A 186 7.54 -4.49 18.50
CA ASN A 186 7.13 -3.10 18.40
C ASN A 186 6.66 -2.67 17.00
N LYS A 187 6.85 -3.51 15.96
CA LYS A 187 6.38 -3.23 14.60
C LYS A 187 4.86 -3.42 14.45
N ILE A 188 4.19 -4.06 15.40
CA ILE A 188 2.74 -4.30 15.33
C ILE A 188 1.98 -3.03 15.72
N PHE A 189 1.12 -2.58 14.81
CA PHE A 189 0.07 -1.59 15.07
C PHE A 189 -1.13 -2.33 15.68
N ARG A 190 -1.52 -1.95 16.90
CA ARG A 190 -2.46 -2.72 17.73
C ARG A 190 -3.79 -2.00 17.89
N PRO A 191 -4.89 -2.75 18.11
CA PRO A 191 -6.15 -2.17 18.56
C PRO A 191 -6.02 -1.52 19.93
N VAL A 192 -6.83 -0.50 20.21
CA VAL A 192 -6.89 0.19 21.50
C VAL A 192 -7.70 -0.63 22.51
N ASN A 193 -8.86 -1.13 22.08
CA ASN A 193 -9.78 -1.87 22.96
C ASN A 193 -9.70 -3.39 22.82
N GLY A 194 -8.88 -3.87 21.90
CA GLY A 194 -8.73 -5.28 21.54
C GLY A 194 -9.87 -5.81 20.69
N CYS A 195 -9.54 -6.52 19.61
CA CYS A 195 -10.47 -7.13 18.66
C CYS A 195 -11.60 -6.21 18.14
N GLU A 196 -11.30 -4.92 18.07
CA GLU A 196 -12.02 -3.98 17.21
C GLU A 196 -11.57 -4.19 15.76
N GLY A 197 -12.30 -3.63 14.80
CA GLY A 197 -11.81 -3.63 13.44
C GLY A 197 -10.73 -2.61 13.21
N ILE A 198 -10.07 -2.74 12.07
CA ILE A 198 -9.06 -1.78 11.64
C ILE A 198 -9.75 -0.41 11.47
N PRO A 199 -9.19 0.67 12.04
CA PRO A 199 -9.67 2.01 11.77
C PRO A 199 -9.42 2.32 10.29
N MET A 200 -10.47 2.41 9.49
CA MET A 200 -10.33 2.51 8.01
C MET A 200 -10.01 3.92 7.52
N ASP A 201 -10.08 4.90 8.41
CA ASP A 201 -9.74 6.31 8.18
C ASP A 201 -8.25 6.62 8.32
N ILE A 202 -7.45 5.71 8.89
CA ILE A 202 -5.99 5.85 8.92
C ILE A 202 -5.38 5.41 7.58
N SER A 203 -4.16 5.87 7.32
CA SER A 203 -3.38 5.51 6.14
C SER A 203 -2.21 4.57 6.46
N LYS A 204 -1.56 4.02 5.43
CA LYS A 204 -0.26 3.34 5.57
C LYS A 204 0.79 4.28 6.17
N ALA A 205 0.77 5.57 5.80
CA ALA A 205 1.65 6.59 6.36
C ALA A 205 1.44 6.79 7.86
N ASP A 206 0.20 6.74 8.37
CA ASP A 206 -0.09 6.87 9.80
C ASP A 206 0.46 5.68 10.60
N VAL A 207 0.36 4.47 10.05
CA VAL A 207 0.96 3.26 10.62
C VAL A 207 2.48 3.43 10.74
N LEU A 208 3.15 3.90 9.68
CA LEU A 208 4.59 4.16 9.68
C LEU A 208 4.97 5.31 10.64
N ALA A 209 4.18 6.38 10.69
CA ALA A 209 4.39 7.51 11.60
C ALA A 209 4.27 7.11 13.07
N ALA A 210 3.48 6.08 13.39
CA ALA A 210 3.43 5.45 14.70
C ALA A 210 4.63 4.52 14.99
N GLY A 211 5.60 4.44 14.07
CA GLY A 211 6.76 3.54 14.13
C GLY A 211 6.40 2.07 13.93
N LYS A 212 5.27 1.80 13.27
CA LYS A 212 4.71 0.47 13.05
C LYS A 212 4.79 0.07 11.58
N GLN A 213 4.68 -1.22 11.31
CA GLN A 213 4.74 -1.80 9.95
C GLN A 213 3.77 -2.95 9.76
N VAL A 214 3.18 -3.52 10.82
CA VAL A 214 2.35 -4.72 10.73
C VAL A 214 0.96 -4.47 11.30
N LEU A 215 -0.06 -4.71 10.48
CA LEU A 215 -1.45 -4.85 10.91
C LEU A 215 -1.75 -6.36 11.04
N LEU A 216 -2.24 -6.78 12.21
CA LEU A 216 -2.67 -8.17 12.41
C LEU A 216 -4.18 -8.25 12.29
N MET A 217 -4.66 -9.14 11.41
CA MET A 217 -6.08 -9.41 11.19
C MET A 217 -6.41 -10.81 11.65
N THR A 218 -7.64 -11.06 12.10
CA THR A 218 -8.13 -12.41 12.39
C THR A 218 -9.62 -12.55 12.11
N ASP A 219 -10.07 -13.77 11.82
CA ASP A 219 -11.46 -14.16 11.65
C ASP A 219 -12.17 -14.45 12.98
N GLY A 220 -11.42 -14.57 14.08
CA GLY A 220 -11.93 -14.95 15.39
C GLY A 220 -11.48 -14.02 16.53
N CYS A 221 -12.45 -13.50 17.29
CA CYS A 221 -12.19 -12.76 18.54
C CYS A 221 -12.44 -13.63 19.78
N ARG A 222 -11.83 -14.82 19.85
CA ARG A 222 -12.21 -15.87 20.81
C ARG A 222 -11.54 -15.76 22.18
N ASN A 223 -10.40 -15.06 22.30
CA ASN A 223 -9.62 -15.00 23.54
C ASN A 223 -9.08 -13.60 23.85
N GLY A 224 -9.29 -13.14 25.09
CA GLY A 224 -8.86 -11.81 25.53
C GLY A 224 -7.36 -11.53 25.41
N THR A 225 -6.51 -12.55 25.41
CA THR A 225 -5.05 -12.42 25.27
C THR A 225 -4.66 -12.05 23.85
N LEU A 226 -5.13 -12.80 22.84
CA LEU A 226 -4.87 -12.51 21.43
C LEU A 226 -5.62 -11.26 20.97
N ASN A 227 -6.85 -11.05 21.46
CA ASN A 227 -7.68 -9.89 21.11
C ASN A 227 -6.95 -8.54 21.28
N GLN A 228 -6.04 -8.40 22.24
CA GLN A 228 -5.26 -7.17 22.44
C GLN A 228 -4.22 -6.88 21.35
N TRP A 229 -3.99 -7.82 20.44
CA TRP A 229 -2.94 -7.76 19.42
C TRP A 229 -3.48 -7.69 18.00
N VAL A 230 -4.73 -8.13 17.78
CA VAL A 230 -5.31 -8.35 16.46
C VAL A 230 -6.57 -7.51 16.26
N PHE A 231 -6.78 -7.07 15.04
CA PHE A 231 -8.05 -6.54 14.57
C PHE A 231 -8.93 -7.69 14.07
N GLY A 232 -10.21 -7.71 14.43
CA GLY A 232 -11.10 -8.86 14.16
C GLY A 232 -12.15 -8.67 13.05
N GLY A 233 -12.66 -9.78 12.48
CA GLY A 233 -13.92 -9.88 11.70
C GLY A 233 -14.07 -11.20 10.92
N VAL A 234 -15.20 -11.95 10.93
CA VAL A 234 -16.55 -11.57 10.42
C VAL A 234 -17.77 -12.23 11.16
N GLY A 235 -18.80 -11.40 11.45
CA GLY A 235 -20.26 -11.71 11.58
C GLY A 235 -20.92 -11.39 12.94
N HIS A 236 -21.88 -10.47 13.16
CA HIS A 236 -22.59 -9.43 12.38
C HIS A 236 -22.10 -8.02 12.82
N HIS A 237 -21.47 -7.27 11.91
CA HIS A 237 -21.09 -5.85 11.99
C HIS A 237 -20.63 -5.30 13.35
N VAL A 238 -19.40 -5.63 13.71
CA VAL A 238 -18.48 -4.68 14.34
C VAL A 238 -17.13 -4.82 13.60
N SER A 239 -16.99 -4.10 12.48
CA SER A 239 -15.71 -3.77 11.83
C SER A 239 -14.84 -4.92 11.27
N GLY A 240 -15.43 -5.91 10.59
CA GLY A 240 -14.66 -6.94 9.85
C GLY A 240 -14.31 -6.58 8.40
N PHE A 241 -13.57 -7.45 7.71
CA PHE A 241 -13.25 -7.34 6.28
C PHE A 241 -14.13 -8.29 5.45
N PRO A 242 -15.07 -7.79 4.61
CA PRO A 242 -15.96 -8.64 3.84
C PRO A 242 -15.18 -9.58 2.92
N SER A 243 -15.43 -10.89 3.06
CA SER A 243 -14.70 -11.94 2.34
C SER A 243 -15.60 -12.76 1.42
N GLY A 244 -15.15 -13.00 0.18
CA GLY A 244 -15.89 -13.75 -0.83
C GLY A 244 -15.01 -14.63 -1.71
N ASN A 245 -15.65 -15.52 -2.48
CA ASN A 245 -14.96 -16.30 -3.49
C ASN A 245 -15.07 -15.62 -4.86
N PRO A 246 -14.06 -15.70 -5.75
CA PRO A 246 -14.13 -15.15 -7.09
C PRO A 246 -15.37 -15.56 -7.90
N LYS A 247 -16.00 -16.72 -7.62
CA LYS A 247 -17.25 -17.15 -8.27
C LYS A 247 -18.45 -16.22 -7.98
N ASP A 248 -18.42 -15.53 -6.84
CA ASP A 248 -19.46 -14.61 -6.40
C ASP A 248 -19.25 -13.17 -6.92
N PHE A 249 -18.06 -12.89 -7.48
CA PHE A 249 -17.71 -11.58 -8.00
C PHE A 249 -18.37 -11.32 -9.35
N ARG A 250 -18.85 -10.08 -9.54
CA ARG A 250 -19.39 -9.57 -10.81
C ARG A 250 -18.55 -8.38 -11.28
N PRO A 251 -18.27 -8.26 -12.59
CA PRO A 251 -17.50 -7.13 -13.12
C PRO A 251 -18.12 -5.77 -12.83
N TYR A 252 -17.29 -4.73 -12.91
CA TYR A 252 -17.75 -3.34 -12.85
C TYR A 252 -18.80 -3.06 -13.93
N PRO A 253 -19.87 -2.27 -13.66
CA PRO A 253 -20.11 -1.49 -12.44
C PRO A 253 -20.88 -2.21 -11.33
N ASP A 254 -21.26 -3.48 -11.53
CA ASP A 254 -22.09 -4.23 -10.58
C ASP A 254 -21.32 -4.59 -9.29
N CYS A 255 -20.06 -5.03 -9.42
CA CYS A 255 -19.15 -5.36 -8.31
C CYS A 255 -19.65 -6.44 -7.33
N GLY A 256 -20.83 -7.03 -7.58
CA GLY A 256 -21.29 -8.31 -7.07
C GLY A 256 -21.69 -8.32 -5.60
N LYS A 257 -21.13 -9.28 -4.85
CA LYS A 257 -21.57 -9.76 -3.53
C LYS A 257 -21.73 -8.67 -2.45
N PHE A 258 -20.93 -7.62 -2.50
CA PHE A 258 -20.86 -6.55 -1.49
C PHE A 258 -21.43 -5.24 -2.02
N GLY A 259 -22.03 -4.45 -1.13
CA GLY A 259 -22.56 -3.14 -1.50
C GLY A 259 -21.45 -2.11 -1.67
N ARG A 260 -21.72 -1.03 -2.42
CA ARG A 260 -20.74 0.07 -2.62
C ARG A 260 -20.19 0.62 -1.29
N GLY A 261 -21.05 0.78 -0.29
CA GLY A 261 -20.65 1.24 1.04
C GLY A 261 -19.67 0.30 1.76
N ASP A 262 -19.67 -1.01 1.47
CA ASP A 262 -18.68 -1.93 2.03
C ASP A 262 -17.29 -1.60 1.47
N TYR A 263 -17.18 -1.43 0.15
CA TYR A 263 -15.92 -1.09 -0.50
C TYR A 263 -15.42 0.33 -0.17
N GLU A 264 -16.31 1.26 0.20
CA GLU A 264 -15.94 2.63 0.61
C GLU A 264 -15.49 2.72 2.07
N SER A 265 -15.79 1.71 2.89
CA SER A 265 -15.59 1.80 4.33
C SER A 265 -14.83 0.64 4.95
N LEU A 266 -14.48 -0.41 4.19
CA LEU A 266 -13.84 -1.64 4.68
C LEU A 266 -12.83 -2.18 3.65
N LEU A 267 -11.90 -3.00 4.13
CA LEU A 267 -11.07 -3.84 3.25
C LEU A 267 -11.91 -4.99 2.69
N VAL A 268 -12.10 -5.04 1.38
CA VAL A 268 -12.82 -6.13 0.70
C VAL A 268 -11.85 -7.18 0.20
N ARG A 269 -12.09 -8.43 0.59
CA ARG A 269 -11.27 -9.59 0.25
C ARG A 269 -12.02 -10.55 -0.67
N PHE A 270 -11.32 -11.00 -1.71
CA PHE A 270 -11.71 -12.16 -2.51
C PHE A 270 -10.55 -13.13 -2.59
N PHE A 271 -10.77 -14.41 -2.31
CA PHE A 271 -9.72 -15.42 -2.31
C PHE A 271 -10.14 -16.66 -3.08
N GLU A 272 -9.19 -17.24 -3.81
CA GLU A 272 -9.37 -18.53 -4.47
C GLU A 272 -8.71 -19.65 -3.67
N ASP A 273 -9.14 -20.90 -3.91
CA ASP A 273 -8.43 -22.07 -3.42
C ASP A 273 -8.15 -23.01 -4.60
N ARG A 274 -6.87 -23.24 -4.90
CA ARG A 274 -6.41 -24.11 -6.00
C ARG A 274 -5.84 -25.44 -5.53
N THR A 275 -6.14 -25.84 -4.30
CA THR A 275 -5.71 -27.14 -3.78
C THR A 275 -6.74 -28.23 -4.07
N ARG A 276 -6.24 -29.41 -4.43
CA ARG A 276 -7.00 -30.66 -4.55
C ARG A 276 -7.31 -31.28 -3.20
N LEU A 277 -6.68 -30.81 -2.12
CA LEU A 277 -7.01 -31.21 -0.77
C LEU A 277 -8.40 -30.67 -0.40
N THR A 278 -8.72 -29.44 -0.79
CA THR A 278 -10.05 -28.86 -0.60
C THR A 278 -11.11 -29.56 -1.43
N ASP A 279 -10.79 -30.14 -2.60
CA ASP A 279 -11.73 -31.04 -3.34
C ASP A 279 -12.20 -32.26 -2.52
N VAL A 280 -11.45 -32.64 -1.48
CA VAL A 280 -11.78 -33.77 -0.58
C VAL A 280 -12.62 -33.33 0.62
N PHE A 281 -12.55 -32.06 1.01
CA PHE A 281 -13.19 -31.52 2.23
C PHE A 281 -14.20 -30.37 1.99
N GLY A 282 -14.35 -29.88 0.74
CA GLY A 282 -15.19 -28.72 0.39
C GLY A 282 -15.36 -28.46 -1.12
N ASP A 283 -15.83 -27.25 -1.47
CA ASP A 283 -15.93 -26.74 -2.85
C ASP A 283 -14.77 -25.74 -3.08
N PRO A 284 -13.80 -26.03 -3.97
CA PRO A 284 -12.61 -25.19 -4.19
C PRO A 284 -12.96 -23.79 -4.76
N GLY A 285 -14.20 -23.60 -5.24
CA GLY A 285 -14.64 -22.35 -5.87
C GLY A 285 -14.05 -22.15 -7.27
N GLU A 286 -14.10 -20.90 -7.76
CA GLU A 286 -13.52 -20.56 -9.08
C GLU A 286 -12.11 -19.99 -8.93
N PRO A 287 -11.12 -20.51 -9.68
CA PRO A 287 -9.82 -19.88 -9.80
C PRO A 287 -9.91 -18.40 -10.23
N LEU A 288 -9.19 -17.53 -9.54
CA LEU A 288 -9.01 -16.13 -9.90
C LEU A 288 -8.24 -16.04 -11.22
N LYS A 289 -8.96 -15.72 -12.30
CA LYS A 289 -8.37 -15.48 -13.63
C LYS A 289 -7.79 -14.08 -13.71
N SER A 290 -6.75 -13.89 -14.52
CA SER A 290 -6.14 -12.58 -14.79
C SER A 290 -7.14 -11.52 -15.26
N SER A 291 -8.09 -11.88 -16.12
CA SER A 291 -9.15 -10.96 -16.57
C SER A 291 -10.07 -10.51 -15.45
N LYS A 292 -10.33 -11.36 -14.45
CA LYS A 292 -11.17 -11.04 -13.29
C LYS A 292 -10.42 -10.13 -12.31
N MET A 293 -9.10 -10.28 -12.17
CA MET A 293 -8.27 -9.37 -11.37
C MET A 293 -8.41 -7.91 -11.83
N ARG A 294 -8.40 -7.67 -13.15
CA ARG A 294 -8.61 -6.31 -13.69
C ARG A 294 -9.94 -5.72 -13.26
N GLU A 295 -11.01 -6.51 -13.33
CA GLU A 295 -12.35 -6.09 -12.92
C GLU A 295 -12.45 -5.87 -11.39
N MET A 296 -11.74 -6.68 -10.60
CA MET A 296 -11.63 -6.50 -9.15
C MET A 296 -10.99 -5.15 -8.80
N MET A 297 -9.92 -4.75 -9.51
CA MET A 297 -9.32 -3.41 -9.34
C MET A 297 -10.29 -2.29 -9.71
N ARG A 298 -11.06 -2.45 -10.81
CA ARG A 298 -12.10 -1.49 -11.22
C ARG A 298 -13.24 -1.37 -10.21
N CYS A 299 -13.40 -2.33 -9.30
CA CYS A 299 -14.41 -2.28 -8.24
C CYS A 299 -13.88 -1.76 -6.89
N GLY A 300 -12.55 -1.67 -6.73
CA GLY A 300 -11.91 -1.30 -5.47
C GLY A 300 -11.69 -2.50 -4.53
N VAL A 301 -11.51 -3.71 -5.05
CA VAL A 301 -11.10 -4.86 -4.20
C VAL A 301 -9.69 -4.63 -3.68
N ASN A 302 -9.53 -4.63 -2.35
CA ASN A 302 -8.25 -4.37 -1.70
C ASN A 302 -7.36 -5.61 -1.64
N LEU A 303 -7.97 -6.77 -1.31
CA LEU A 303 -7.27 -8.00 -0.95
C LEU A 303 -7.69 -9.17 -1.87
N ALA A 304 -7.11 -9.23 -3.06
CA ALA A 304 -7.32 -10.35 -3.99
C ALA A 304 -6.32 -11.49 -3.68
N GLY A 305 -6.72 -12.43 -2.83
CA GLY A 305 -5.91 -13.56 -2.36
C GLY A 305 -5.63 -14.58 -3.47
N MET A 306 -4.40 -14.59 -3.96
CA MET A 306 -3.95 -15.45 -5.05
C MET A 306 -3.33 -16.75 -4.54
N ASP A 307 -3.64 -17.85 -5.23
CA ASP A 307 -2.93 -19.12 -5.10
C ASP A 307 -1.93 -19.33 -6.25
N LYS A 308 -0.84 -20.04 -5.97
CA LYS A 308 0.20 -20.45 -6.91
C LYS A 308 0.81 -19.22 -7.61
N LEU A 309 1.12 -18.18 -6.83
CA LEU A 309 1.67 -16.94 -7.36
C LEU A 309 3.08 -17.18 -7.92
N THR A 310 3.33 -16.66 -9.13
CA THR A 310 4.66 -16.68 -9.77
C THR A 310 5.07 -15.25 -10.18
N PRO A 311 6.36 -14.99 -10.42
CA PRO A 311 6.84 -13.63 -10.69
C PRO A 311 6.16 -12.97 -11.90
N PHE A 312 5.93 -13.69 -12.99
CA PHE A 312 5.30 -13.16 -14.21
C PHE A 312 3.82 -13.52 -14.33
N ASP A 313 3.13 -13.70 -13.21
CA ASP A 313 1.72 -14.06 -13.22
C ASP A 313 0.86 -12.94 -13.85
N GLY A 314 0.01 -13.30 -14.82
CA GLY A 314 -0.88 -12.35 -15.47
C GLY A 314 -1.86 -11.66 -14.52
N ARG A 315 -2.11 -12.20 -13.32
CA ARG A 315 -2.86 -11.52 -12.26
C ARG A 315 -2.10 -10.32 -11.71
N LEU A 316 -0.78 -10.41 -11.48
CA LEU A 316 0.04 -9.25 -11.06
C LEU A 316 -0.01 -8.13 -12.10
N GLU A 317 0.13 -8.48 -13.39
CA GLU A 317 0.00 -7.53 -14.49
C GLU A 317 -1.38 -6.84 -14.52
N ASN A 318 -2.45 -7.60 -14.28
CA ASN A 318 -3.83 -7.08 -14.28
C ASN A 318 -4.23 -6.43 -12.95
N GLN A 319 -3.41 -6.54 -11.91
CA GLN A 319 -3.56 -5.82 -10.65
C GLN A 319 -2.93 -4.42 -10.71
N VAL A 320 -1.91 -4.22 -11.55
CA VAL A 320 -1.49 -2.88 -11.93
C VAL A 320 -2.70 -2.22 -12.59
N TRP A 321 -3.18 -1.11 -12.06
CA TRP A 321 -4.21 -0.24 -12.66
C TRP A 321 -3.62 1.08 -13.15
N SER A 322 -2.50 1.53 -12.57
CA SER A 322 -1.86 2.84 -12.78
C SER A 322 -1.04 2.94 -14.08
N TRP A 323 0.22 2.49 -14.07
CA TRP A 323 1.19 2.75 -15.14
C TRP A 323 1.00 1.86 -16.37
N ASN A 324 1.26 2.42 -17.54
CA ASN A 324 1.29 1.67 -18.79
C ASN A 324 2.52 0.75 -18.84
N VAL A 325 2.53 -0.17 -19.79
CA VAL A 325 3.64 -1.13 -19.97
C VAL A 325 4.94 -0.37 -20.17
N ASN A 326 5.95 -0.66 -19.32
CA ASN A 326 7.26 -0.03 -19.29
C ASN A 326 7.31 1.45 -18.85
N GLU A 327 6.22 2.00 -18.30
CA GLU A 327 6.21 3.36 -17.74
C GLU A 327 6.46 3.37 -16.22
N PRO A 328 6.92 4.50 -15.64
CA PRO A 328 7.51 5.66 -16.33
C PRO A 328 8.86 5.30 -16.98
N ASN A 329 9.17 5.86 -18.15
CA ASN A 329 10.33 5.48 -18.95
C ASN A 329 11.38 6.60 -19.14
N ASP A 330 11.08 7.83 -18.73
CA ASP A 330 11.89 9.04 -18.89
C ASP A 330 12.45 9.19 -20.33
N TYR A 331 11.56 9.14 -21.34
CA TYR A 331 12.00 9.09 -22.74
C TYR A 331 12.74 10.37 -23.14
N GLY A 332 14.04 10.24 -23.39
CA GLY A 332 14.88 11.34 -23.86
C GLY A 332 15.37 12.28 -22.77
N SER A 333 15.23 11.89 -21.49
CA SER A 333 15.52 12.67 -20.27
C SER A 333 14.68 13.96 -20.15
N GLY A 334 13.80 14.02 -19.16
CA GLY A 334 12.94 15.16 -18.83
C GLY A 334 11.43 14.92 -19.03
N GLU A 335 10.98 13.67 -19.04
CA GLU A 335 9.54 13.36 -19.00
C GLU A 335 9.04 13.32 -17.55
N ASP A 336 8.86 14.50 -16.95
CA ASP A 336 8.67 14.58 -15.49
C ASP A 336 7.19 14.57 -15.04
N CYS A 337 6.22 14.50 -15.96
CA CYS A 337 4.79 14.72 -15.65
C CYS A 337 3.88 13.59 -16.16
N ALA A 338 2.98 13.11 -15.31
CA ALA A 338 2.07 12.02 -15.68
C ALA A 338 0.85 12.51 -16.46
N GLU A 339 0.60 11.90 -17.62
CA GLU A 339 -0.68 11.95 -18.32
C GLU A 339 -1.49 10.66 -18.14
N HIS A 340 -2.81 10.78 -18.19
CA HIS A 340 -3.74 9.64 -18.20
C HIS A 340 -4.23 9.36 -19.62
N LEU A 341 -3.83 8.22 -20.17
CA LEU A 341 -4.12 7.78 -21.54
C LEU A 341 -5.56 7.26 -21.71
N SER A 342 -6.02 7.13 -22.96
CA SER A 342 -7.38 6.67 -23.29
C SER A 342 -7.72 5.27 -22.77
N ASN A 343 -6.71 4.41 -22.56
CA ASN A 343 -6.88 3.08 -21.97
C ASN A 343 -6.98 3.10 -20.44
N GLY A 344 -6.88 4.27 -19.81
CA GLY A 344 -6.89 4.46 -18.36
C GLY A 344 -5.55 4.20 -17.68
N ARG A 345 -4.43 4.14 -18.42
CA ARG A 345 -3.08 4.00 -17.89
C ARG A 345 -2.31 5.31 -17.89
N MET A 346 -1.31 5.39 -17.03
CA MET A 346 -0.41 6.52 -16.90
C MET A 346 0.79 6.38 -17.83
N ASN A 347 1.25 7.51 -18.34
CA ASN A 347 2.49 7.69 -19.09
C ASN A 347 3.17 8.95 -18.56
N ASP A 348 4.48 8.93 -18.43
CA ASP A 348 5.27 10.12 -18.16
C ASP A 348 5.58 10.85 -19.47
N VAL A 349 5.52 12.18 -19.45
CA VAL A 349 5.76 13.02 -20.63
C VAL A 349 6.33 14.38 -20.22
N ASP A 350 6.92 15.08 -21.20
CA ASP A 350 7.32 16.48 -21.04
C ASP A 350 6.16 17.34 -20.50
N CYS A 351 6.37 17.95 -19.33
CA CYS A 351 5.40 18.80 -18.61
C CYS A 351 4.89 20.01 -19.42
N GLY A 352 5.61 20.41 -20.47
CA GLY A 352 5.26 21.49 -21.39
C GLY A 352 4.23 21.11 -22.46
N ARG A 353 3.79 19.84 -22.53
CA ARG A 353 2.67 19.44 -23.40
C ARG A 353 1.37 20.12 -22.98
N THR A 354 0.39 20.10 -23.87
CA THR A 354 -0.91 20.74 -23.63
C THR A 354 -2.03 19.71 -23.59
N TYR A 355 -2.58 19.48 -22.40
CA TYR A 355 -3.74 18.61 -22.16
C TYR A 355 -4.76 19.30 -21.26
N ARG A 356 -5.97 18.74 -21.20
CA ARG A 356 -6.96 19.07 -20.15
C ARG A 356 -6.52 18.47 -18.82
N PHE A 357 -7.13 18.86 -17.71
CA PHE A 357 -6.70 18.46 -16.38
C PHE A 357 -7.75 17.57 -15.71
N ALA A 358 -7.29 16.58 -14.96
CA ALA A 358 -8.14 15.75 -14.10
C ALA A 358 -8.29 16.43 -12.74
N CYS A 359 -9.50 16.91 -12.44
CA CYS A 359 -9.84 17.56 -11.20
C CYS A 359 -10.73 16.64 -10.37
N LYS A 360 -10.56 16.62 -9.05
CA LYS A 360 -11.35 15.80 -8.14
C LYS A 360 -11.95 16.66 -7.04
N ASP A 361 -13.23 16.44 -6.74
CA ASP A 361 -13.85 16.96 -5.53
C ASP A 361 -13.36 16.12 -4.33
N PRO A 362 -12.66 16.73 -3.36
CA PRO A 362 -12.14 15.99 -2.21
C PRO A 362 -13.24 15.52 -1.23
N ASP A 363 -14.43 16.14 -1.25
CA ASP A 363 -15.54 15.81 -0.35
C ASP A 363 -16.41 14.68 -0.92
N THR A 364 -16.65 14.68 -2.24
CA THR A 364 -17.51 13.69 -2.91
C THR A 364 -16.76 12.59 -3.67
N GLY A 365 -15.48 12.84 -4.01
CA GLY A 365 -14.69 11.97 -4.86
C GLY A 365 -15.01 12.05 -6.36
N GLU A 366 -15.93 12.92 -6.76
CA GLU A 366 -16.32 13.09 -8.17
C GLU A 366 -15.17 13.66 -9.01
N TRP A 367 -15.05 13.14 -10.24
CA TRP A 367 -14.07 13.63 -11.21
C TRP A 367 -14.69 14.65 -12.16
N TYR A 368 -13.98 15.75 -12.37
CA TYR A 368 -14.24 16.76 -13.38
C TYR A 368 -13.05 16.86 -14.32
N VAL A 369 -13.30 16.83 -15.62
CA VAL A 369 -12.27 17.05 -16.64
C VAL A 369 -12.46 18.45 -17.21
N THR A 370 -11.42 19.27 -17.13
CA THR A 370 -11.51 20.67 -17.57
C THR A 370 -11.87 20.79 -19.05
N SER A 371 -12.61 21.84 -19.39
CA SER A 371 -12.89 22.23 -20.77
C SER A 371 -11.66 22.86 -21.44
N GLY A 372 -10.89 23.64 -20.67
CA GLY A 372 -9.61 24.25 -21.06
C GLY A 372 -8.43 23.30 -20.96
N SER A 373 -7.42 23.53 -21.80
CA SER A 373 -6.16 22.78 -21.80
C SER A 373 -4.97 23.70 -21.55
N GLY A 374 -3.90 23.15 -20.98
CA GLY A 374 -2.69 23.90 -20.63
C GLY A 374 -1.50 23.00 -20.34
N VAL A 375 -0.40 23.62 -19.90
CA VAL A 375 0.78 22.89 -19.40
C VAL A 375 0.53 22.36 -18.00
N TRP A 376 1.25 21.30 -17.60
CA TRP A 376 0.98 20.58 -16.35
C TRP A 376 0.89 21.49 -15.11
N SER A 377 1.78 22.49 -15.01
CA SER A 377 1.85 23.43 -13.88
C SER A 377 0.64 24.36 -13.73
N GLN A 378 -0.25 24.42 -14.74
CA GLN A 378 -1.48 25.21 -14.70
C GLN A 378 -2.68 24.43 -14.16
N GLY A 379 -2.50 23.14 -13.83
CA GLY A 379 -3.63 22.27 -13.51
C GLY A 379 -4.44 22.70 -12.33
N GLU A 380 -3.78 23.16 -11.27
CA GLU A 380 -4.48 23.64 -10.07
C GLU A 380 -5.33 24.88 -10.35
N ASP A 381 -4.71 25.91 -10.94
CA ASP A 381 -5.40 27.15 -11.31
C ASP A 381 -6.58 26.87 -12.26
N MET A 382 -6.43 25.93 -13.19
CA MET A 382 -7.49 25.56 -14.14
C MET A 382 -8.64 24.82 -13.45
N CYS A 383 -8.32 23.80 -12.63
CA CYS A 383 -9.30 23.03 -11.89
C CYS A 383 -10.16 23.92 -11.01
N SER A 384 -9.53 24.83 -10.28
CA SER A 384 -10.26 25.76 -9.47
C SER A 384 -11.09 26.77 -10.28
N ALA A 385 -10.49 27.40 -11.30
CA ALA A 385 -11.17 28.43 -12.07
C ALA A 385 -12.45 27.91 -12.75
N GLU A 386 -12.43 26.68 -13.27
CA GLU A 386 -13.58 26.09 -13.95
C GLU A 386 -14.63 25.53 -12.97
N THR A 387 -14.22 25.15 -11.77
CA THR A 387 -15.13 24.56 -10.77
C THR A 387 -15.51 25.49 -9.63
N GLY A 388 -15.06 26.75 -9.65
CA GLY A 388 -15.30 27.70 -8.54
C GLY A 388 -14.56 27.34 -7.25
N GLY A 389 -13.46 26.60 -7.36
CA GLY A 389 -12.61 26.21 -6.23
C GLY A 389 -13.06 24.98 -5.45
N TYR A 390 -14.06 24.24 -5.94
CA TYR A 390 -14.54 23.02 -5.28
C TYR A 390 -13.69 21.79 -5.62
N TYR A 391 -13.10 21.74 -6.81
CA TYR A 391 -12.28 20.61 -7.26
C TYR A 391 -10.80 21.00 -7.27
N VAL A 392 -9.94 20.06 -6.93
CA VAL A 392 -8.48 20.20 -6.92
C VAL A 392 -7.84 19.38 -8.03
N PHE A 393 -6.68 19.79 -8.53
CA PHE A 393 -5.95 18.99 -9.51
C PHE A 393 -5.46 17.69 -8.83
N ALA A 394 -5.76 16.53 -9.39
CA ALA A 394 -5.61 15.26 -8.68
C ALA A 394 -5.06 14.11 -9.54
N VAL A 395 -4.68 13.03 -8.85
CA VAL A 395 -4.32 11.72 -9.44
C VAL A 395 -5.15 10.64 -8.75
N PRO A 396 -5.66 9.61 -9.48
CA PRO A 396 -6.36 8.50 -8.85
C PRO A 396 -5.47 7.74 -7.86
N ILE A 397 -6.02 7.42 -6.68
CA ILE A 397 -5.32 6.66 -5.63
C ILE A 397 -5.69 5.17 -5.60
N SER A 398 -6.74 4.77 -6.33
CA SER A 398 -7.20 3.38 -6.40
C SER A 398 -7.63 3.01 -7.82
N GLY A 399 -7.74 1.70 -8.08
CA GLY A 399 -8.23 1.20 -9.37
C GLY A 399 -9.67 1.59 -9.67
N TYR A 400 -10.48 1.81 -8.63
CA TYR A 400 -11.86 2.30 -8.75
C TYR A 400 -11.87 3.76 -9.21
N GLU A 401 -11.12 4.64 -8.54
CA GLU A 401 -11.01 6.03 -8.95
C GLU A 401 -10.44 6.19 -10.36
N ASN A 402 -9.50 5.34 -10.74
CA ASN A 402 -8.93 5.34 -12.07
C ASN A 402 -9.97 5.01 -13.14
N GLU A 403 -10.92 4.10 -12.85
CA GLU A 403 -12.03 3.82 -13.75
C GLU A 403 -13.02 4.98 -13.81
N LEU A 404 -13.34 5.63 -12.68
CA LEU A 404 -14.21 6.82 -12.65
C LEU A 404 -13.62 7.99 -13.46
N LEU A 405 -12.32 8.26 -13.32
CA LEU A 405 -11.65 9.27 -14.14
C LEU A 405 -11.71 8.91 -15.63
N LYS A 406 -11.54 7.63 -15.97
CA LYS A 406 -11.64 7.16 -17.35
C LYS A 406 -13.05 7.37 -17.92
N GLU A 407 -14.10 7.15 -17.13
CA GLU A 407 -15.48 7.46 -17.53
C GLU A 407 -15.69 8.96 -17.73
N ALA A 408 -15.23 9.81 -16.80
CA ALA A 408 -15.31 11.26 -16.93
C ALA A 408 -14.63 11.78 -18.21
N LYS A 409 -13.49 11.19 -18.61
CA LYS A 409 -12.83 11.51 -19.88
C LYS A 409 -13.63 11.09 -21.10
N ILE A 410 -14.29 9.93 -21.04
CA ILE A 410 -15.14 9.42 -22.13
C ILE A 410 -16.34 10.36 -22.33
N ASP A 411 -16.96 10.81 -21.24
CA ASP A 411 -18.11 11.73 -21.28
C ASP A 411 -17.74 13.08 -21.91
N GLU A 412 -16.50 13.56 -21.67
CA GLU A 412 -15.96 14.77 -22.29
C GLU A 412 -15.36 14.55 -23.69
N GLY A 413 -15.30 13.29 -24.17
CA GLY A 413 -14.75 12.95 -25.47
C GLY A 413 -13.24 13.20 -25.61
N VAL A 414 -12.49 13.07 -24.51
CA VAL A 414 -11.04 13.34 -24.46
C VAL A 414 -10.25 12.05 -24.23
N ASN A 415 -9.08 11.95 -24.87
CA ASN A 415 -8.21 10.78 -24.74
C ASN A 415 -7.22 10.94 -23.58
N ASN A 416 -6.62 12.12 -23.46
CA ASN A 416 -5.50 12.39 -22.57
C ASN A 416 -5.81 13.59 -21.67
N VAL A 417 -5.51 13.45 -20.39
CA VAL A 417 -5.56 14.53 -19.40
C VAL A 417 -4.31 14.48 -18.55
N TRP A 418 -3.91 15.63 -18.01
CA TRP A 418 -2.91 15.72 -16.97
C TRP A 418 -3.41 15.10 -15.68
N LEU A 419 -2.50 14.44 -14.97
CA LEU A 419 -2.67 13.97 -13.59
C LEU A 419 -1.77 14.77 -12.68
N ASN A 420 -2.19 15.03 -11.46
CA ASN A 420 -1.40 15.76 -10.50
C ASN A 420 -0.30 14.89 -9.87
N TYR A 421 0.61 14.38 -10.70
CA TYR A 421 1.64 13.40 -10.37
C TYR A 421 2.88 13.64 -11.21
N SER A 422 4.02 13.85 -10.55
CA SER A 422 5.28 14.27 -11.19
C SER A 422 6.48 13.84 -10.35
N ASP A 423 7.61 13.60 -10.98
CA ASP A 423 8.93 13.43 -10.35
C ASP A 423 9.89 14.61 -10.64
N GLY A 424 9.41 15.70 -11.24
CA GLY A 424 10.24 16.87 -11.58
C GLY A 424 10.84 17.60 -10.37
N ALA A 425 10.39 17.28 -9.15
CA ALA A 425 11.03 17.74 -7.91
C ALA A 425 12.29 16.94 -7.56
N VAL A 426 12.26 15.62 -7.76
CA VAL A 426 13.36 14.68 -7.51
C VAL A 426 13.23 13.55 -8.52
N GLU A 427 14.12 13.54 -9.51
CA GLU A 427 14.17 12.55 -10.59
C GLU A 427 13.98 11.10 -10.08
N GLY A 428 13.01 10.39 -10.66
CA GLY A 428 12.65 9.02 -10.28
C GLY A 428 11.79 8.88 -9.03
N GLU A 429 11.56 9.94 -8.27
CA GLU A 429 10.64 9.96 -7.12
C GLU A 429 9.31 10.64 -7.49
N TRP A 430 8.41 9.82 -8.02
CA TRP A 430 7.06 10.24 -8.39
C TRP A 430 6.23 10.55 -7.15
N LEU A 431 5.74 11.78 -7.08
CA LEU A 431 4.94 12.29 -5.97
C LEU A 431 3.66 12.94 -6.51
N PRO A 432 2.51 12.69 -5.87
CA PRO A 432 1.34 13.50 -6.12
C PRO A 432 1.65 14.91 -5.64
N TYR A 433 1.37 15.93 -6.44
CA TYR A 433 1.59 17.32 -6.05
C TYR A 433 0.44 17.78 -5.14
N SER A 434 0.34 17.12 -3.98
CA SER A 434 -0.38 17.54 -2.77
C SER A 434 -0.52 16.42 -1.71
N LEU A 435 -0.24 15.14 -1.99
CA LEU A 435 -0.39 14.11 -0.94
C LEU A 435 0.92 13.82 -0.21
N GLY A 436 1.33 14.84 0.54
CA GLY A 436 2.08 14.72 1.76
C GLY A 436 1.50 15.77 2.67
N ASN A 437 0.39 15.46 3.35
CA ASN A 437 -0.51 16.41 4.05
C ASN A 437 0.16 17.28 5.14
N ARG A 438 1.49 17.30 5.26
CA ARG A 438 2.27 18.13 6.18
C ARG A 438 3.46 18.80 5.53
N GLU A 439 3.63 18.67 4.22
CA GLU A 439 4.66 19.35 3.45
C GLU A 439 4.08 19.93 2.16
N TYR A 440 4.52 21.12 1.79
CA TYR A 440 4.23 21.77 0.53
C TYR A 440 5.53 22.30 -0.06
N ARG A 441 5.88 21.86 -1.26
CA ARG A 441 7.07 22.28 -1.99
C ARG A 441 6.67 23.25 -3.10
N GLY A 442 7.38 24.37 -3.21
CA GLY A 442 7.08 25.39 -4.21
C GLY A 442 8.30 26.16 -4.70
N LEU A 443 8.06 27.04 -5.66
CA LEU A 443 9.06 27.88 -6.31
C LEU A 443 8.59 29.34 -6.35
N TRP A 444 9.51 30.27 -6.11
CA TRP A 444 9.33 31.68 -6.47
C TRP A 444 9.92 31.95 -7.85
N HIS A 445 9.14 32.51 -8.76
CA HIS A 445 9.57 32.97 -10.10
C HIS A 445 9.87 34.48 -10.14
N GLY A 446 10.07 35.09 -8.98
CA GLY A 446 10.17 36.54 -8.80
C GLY A 446 9.19 37.03 -7.73
N SER A 447 9.40 36.63 -6.48
CA SER A 447 8.53 36.99 -5.35
C SER A 447 8.30 38.50 -5.26
N ALA A 448 7.10 38.92 -4.85
CA ALA A 448 6.81 40.33 -4.57
C ALA A 448 7.35 40.82 -3.22
N GLY A 449 8.18 40.01 -2.56
CA GLY A 449 8.65 40.27 -1.21
C GLY A 449 7.49 40.27 -0.22
N ARG A 450 7.52 41.18 0.74
CA ARG A 450 6.50 41.34 1.80
C ARG A 450 5.16 41.92 1.34
N ASN A 451 4.74 41.64 0.12
CA ASN A 451 3.42 41.97 -0.39
C ASN A 451 2.51 40.73 -0.37
N MET A 452 1.81 40.54 0.74
CA MET A 452 0.85 39.44 0.95
C MET A 452 -0.21 39.33 -0.16
N THR A 453 -0.62 40.44 -0.76
CA THR A 453 -1.71 40.47 -1.75
C THR A 453 -1.27 40.17 -3.18
N SER A 454 0.03 40.05 -3.42
CA SER A 454 0.55 39.79 -4.76
C SER A 454 0.42 38.32 -5.13
N ALA A 455 -0.10 38.05 -6.33
CA ALA A 455 -0.11 36.71 -6.92
C ALA A 455 1.30 36.15 -7.21
N ALA A 456 2.35 36.98 -7.15
CA ALA A 456 3.74 36.50 -7.29
C ALA A 456 4.26 35.75 -6.05
N ASN A 457 3.50 35.75 -4.95
CA ASN A 457 3.80 34.96 -3.75
C ASN A 457 2.86 33.75 -3.70
N PRO A 458 3.41 32.52 -3.79
CA PRO A 458 2.63 31.28 -3.71
C PRO A 458 1.81 31.20 -2.44
N ARG A 459 0.68 30.53 -2.59
CA ARG A 459 -0.47 30.72 -1.71
C ARG A 459 -1.08 29.32 -1.57
N VAL A 460 -1.23 28.83 -0.34
CA VAL A 460 -1.43 27.40 -0.02
C VAL A 460 -2.60 27.27 0.95
N GLN A 461 -3.58 26.39 0.68
CA GLN A 461 -4.64 26.12 1.65
C GLN A 461 -4.10 25.29 2.80
N PHE A 462 -4.74 25.42 3.94
CA PHE A 462 -4.45 24.60 5.09
C PHE A 462 -5.72 24.33 5.88
N THR A 463 -5.98 23.06 6.18
CA THR A 463 -7.18 22.63 6.89
C THR A 463 -6.81 21.94 8.20
N VAL A 464 -7.60 22.21 9.24
CA VAL A 464 -7.61 21.44 10.49
C VAL A 464 -9.04 21.01 10.80
N THR A 465 -9.22 19.78 11.25
CA THR A 465 -10.54 19.18 11.55
C THR A 465 -10.97 19.35 13.01
N GLY A 466 -10.06 19.84 13.85
CA GLY A 466 -10.27 20.07 15.28
C GLY A 466 -9.37 21.19 15.79
N THR A 467 -9.57 21.62 17.04
CA THR A 467 -8.66 22.57 17.67
C THR A 467 -7.27 21.94 17.80
N THR A 468 -6.28 22.48 17.09
CA THR A 468 -4.95 21.85 16.91
C THR A 468 -3.84 22.88 17.13
N GLU A 469 -2.80 22.54 17.88
CA GLU A 469 -1.55 23.34 17.90
C GLU A 469 -0.75 23.02 16.64
N VAL A 470 -0.57 24.02 15.78
CA VAL A 470 0.15 23.89 14.52
C VAL A 470 1.40 24.77 14.54
N GLN A 471 2.52 24.19 14.14
CA GLN A 471 3.75 24.88 13.76
C GLN A 471 3.91 24.76 12.25
N PHE A 472 4.13 25.90 11.60
CA PHE A 472 4.57 25.98 10.21
C PHE A 472 6.03 26.39 10.14
N ASP A 473 6.80 25.73 9.28
CA ASP A 473 8.18 26.10 8.96
C ASP A 473 8.31 26.36 7.46
N LEU A 474 8.75 27.55 7.06
CA LEU A 474 9.05 27.90 5.68
C LEU A 474 10.56 28.00 5.49
N THR A 475 11.14 27.03 4.78
CA THR A 475 12.59 26.90 4.62
C THR A 475 13.04 27.13 3.18
N SER A 476 14.14 27.88 3.01
CA SER A 476 14.76 28.14 1.71
C SER A 476 16.22 28.63 1.85
N PRO A 477 17.05 28.54 0.79
CA PRO A 477 18.29 29.30 0.68
C PRO A 477 18.08 30.83 0.58
N VAL A 478 16.86 31.26 0.22
CA VAL A 478 16.44 32.67 0.18
C VAL A 478 15.81 33.06 1.51
N ASP A 479 16.00 34.31 1.93
CA ASP A 479 15.37 34.89 3.13
C ASP A 479 13.83 34.87 3.03
N THR A 480 13.17 34.07 3.87
CA THR A 480 11.76 33.73 3.73
C THR A 480 10.85 34.70 4.50
N TYR A 481 9.57 34.71 4.13
CA TYR A 481 8.52 35.45 4.82
C TYR A 481 7.21 34.69 4.72
N LEU A 482 6.56 34.39 5.84
CA LEU A 482 5.34 33.58 5.85
C LEU A 482 4.18 34.38 6.44
N TYR A 483 3.05 34.40 5.72
CA TYR A 483 1.77 34.91 6.25
C TYR A 483 0.81 33.75 6.46
N LEU A 484 -0.01 33.81 7.51
CA LEU A 484 -1.17 32.96 7.73
C LEU A 484 -2.44 33.81 7.74
N LEU A 485 -3.43 33.41 6.96
CA LEU A 485 -4.72 34.07 6.79
C LEU A 485 -5.86 33.15 7.21
N ASP A 486 -6.99 33.73 7.58
CA ASP A 486 -8.25 32.99 7.75
C ASP A 486 -8.87 32.60 6.40
N GLY A 487 -9.97 31.85 6.44
CA GLY A 487 -10.70 31.40 5.25
C GLY A 487 -11.26 32.54 4.38
N ASP A 488 -11.42 33.74 4.94
CA ASP A 488 -11.89 34.95 4.24
C ASP A 488 -10.72 35.79 3.68
N GLY A 489 -9.48 35.34 3.89
CA GLY A 489 -8.26 36.01 3.43
C GLY A 489 -7.76 37.14 4.32
N ASN A 490 -8.30 37.30 5.54
CA ASN A 490 -7.79 38.25 6.51
C ASN A 490 -6.53 37.71 7.20
N LEU A 491 -5.56 38.59 7.41
CA LEU A 491 -4.31 38.23 8.09
C LEU A 491 -4.56 37.83 9.55
N ILE A 492 -4.12 36.63 9.92
CA ILE A 492 -4.06 36.15 11.31
C ILE A 492 -2.71 36.51 11.92
N THR A 493 -1.62 36.08 11.29
CA THR A 493 -0.25 36.30 11.78
C THR A 493 0.78 36.16 10.65
N GLN A 494 2.01 36.58 10.90
CA GLN A 494 3.13 36.48 9.94
C GLN A 494 4.48 36.42 10.67
N ASP A 495 5.51 35.93 10.00
CA ASP A 495 6.87 35.81 10.53
C ASP A 495 7.93 35.79 9.39
N ASP A 496 9.14 36.28 9.66
CA ASP A 496 10.30 36.26 8.74
C ASP A 496 11.42 35.31 9.19
N ASP A 497 11.88 35.40 10.45
CA ASP A 497 13.10 34.74 10.90
C ASP A 497 12.96 33.91 12.20
N GLY A 498 11.73 33.53 12.57
CA GLY A 498 11.45 32.72 13.76
C GLY A 498 11.96 31.27 13.70
N GLY A 499 12.45 30.83 12.55
CA GLY A 499 13.06 29.52 12.29
C GLY A 499 14.58 29.51 12.41
N SER A 500 15.24 28.55 11.74
CA SER A 500 16.72 28.47 11.72
C SER A 500 17.29 29.39 10.64
N GLY A 501 18.20 30.30 11.00
CA GLY A 501 18.80 31.23 10.04
C GLY A 501 17.81 32.30 9.60
N TYR A 502 17.59 32.45 8.29
CA TYR A 502 16.64 33.40 7.68
C TYR A 502 15.32 32.72 7.27
N ASN A 503 14.91 31.70 8.02
CA ASN A 503 13.70 30.93 7.72
C ASN A 503 12.57 31.36 8.66
N SER A 504 11.35 31.46 8.14
CA SER A 504 10.17 31.83 8.93
C SER A 504 9.57 30.63 9.65
N ARG A 505 8.99 30.90 10.84
CA ARG A 505 8.23 29.93 11.64
C ARG A 505 7.00 30.57 12.26
N LEU A 506 5.87 29.92 12.10
CA LEU A 506 4.64 30.26 12.82
C LEU A 506 4.29 29.14 13.79
N ARG A 507 3.81 29.45 14.99
CA ARG A 507 3.28 28.46 15.94
C ARG A 507 2.07 29.03 16.67
N LEU A 508 0.92 28.38 16.51
CA LEU A 508 -0.35 28.82 17.10
C LEU A 508 -1.38 27.69 17.18
N SER A 509 -2.43 27.88 17.98
CA SER A 509 -3.56 26.96 18.01
C SER A 509 -4.65 27.43 17.05
N LEU A 510 -5.03 26.57 16.11
CA LEU A 510 -6.07 26.82 15.11
C LEU A 510 -7.35 26.08 15.48
N GLN A 511 -8.49 26.72 15.28
CA GLN A 511 -9.80 26.08 15.35
C GLN A 511 -10.05 25.26 14.09
N ALA A 512 -10.98 24.29 14.15
CA ALA A 512 -11.39 23.55 12.96
C ALA A 512 -11.85 24.52 11.86
N GLY A 513 -11.34 24.34 10.63
CA GLY A 513 -11.60 25.26 9.53
C GLY A 513 -10.51 25.27 8.48
N ARG A 514 -10.73 26.09 7.44
CA ARG A 514 -9.81 26.33 6.32
C ARG A 514 -9.07 27.65 6.54
N TYR A 515 -7.79 27.67 6.16
CA TYR A 515 -6.84 28.75 6.32
C TYR A 515 -5.99 28.88 5.06
N GLN A 516 -5.28 30.00 4.90
CA GLN A 516 -4.36 30.19 3.78
C GLN A 516 -2.97 30.59 4.28
N LEU A 517 -1.92 29.98 3.73
CA LEU A 517 -0.54 30.42 3.93
C LEU A 517 -0.03 31.11 2.67
N VAL A 518 0.67 32.22 2.84
CA VAL A 518 1.34 32.93 1.74
C VAL A 518 2.84 32.79 1.93
N ALA A 519 3.48 31.98 1.10
CA ALA A 519 4.93 31.80 1.06
C ALA A 519 5.56 32.93 0.25
N ALA A 520 6.25 33.83 0.92
CA ALA A 520 6.91 35.00 0.35
C ALA A 520 8.39 35.04 0.72
N THR A 521 9.09 36.07 0.24
CA THR A 521 10.48 36.37 0.62
C THR A 521 10.56 37.72 1.31
N TYR A 522 11.62 37.96 2.08
CA TYR A 522 11.78 39.24 2.79
C TYR A 522 11.90 40.44 1.82
N SER A 523 12.64 40.23 0.72
CA SER A 523 12.86 41.20 -0.36
C SER A 523 12.15 40.78 -1.64
N GLY A 524 11.81 41.74 -2.50
CA GLY A 524 11.19 41.45 -3.81
C GLY A 524 12.18 40.91 -4.85
N SER A 525 11.62 40.43 -5.96
CA SER A 525 12.31 39.88 -7.14
C SER A 525 13.20 38.67 -6.86
N GLN A 526 12.97 37.95 -5.76
CA GLN A 526 13.72 36.75 -5.43
C GLN A 526 13.18 35.53 -6.19
N VAL A 527 14.10 34.65 -6.59
CA VAL A 527 13.82 33.39 -7.31
C VAL A 527 14.48 32.26 -6.53
N GLY A 528 13.76 31.16 -6.32
CA GLY A 528 14.28 30.02 -5.58
C GLY A 528 13.19 29.05 -5.11
N SER A 529 13.60 27.85 -4.70
CA SER A 529 12.70 26.86 -4.12
C SER A 529 12.49 27.08 -2.63
N PHE A 530 11.35 26.61 -2.14
CA PHE A 530 11.05 26.56 -0.72
C PHE A 530 10.34 25.26 -0.34
N LEU A 531 10.46 24.91 0.94
CA LEU A 531 9.72 23.84 1.59
C LEU A 531 8.95 24.45 2.76
N LEU A 532 7.62 24.37 2.67
CA LEU A 532 6.70 24.69 3.74
C LEU A 532 6.29 23.38 4.43
N THR A 533 6.44 23.29 5.75
CA THR A 533 6.01 22.10 6.51
C THR A 533 5.06 22.50 7.63
N ALA A 534 4.20 21.57 8.03
CA ALA A 534 3.32 21.68 9.19
C ALA A 534 3.47 20.45 10.09
N ASN A 535 3.50 20.61 11.41
CA ASN A 535 3.56 19.46 12.32
C ASN A 535 2.21 18.72 12.45
N ALA A 536 1.09 19.35 12.08
CA ALA A 536 -0.28 18.84 12.14
C ALA A 536 -1.16 19.56 11.10
N GLY A 537 -2.40 19.09 10.91
CA GLY A 537 -3.31 19.57 9.86
C GLY A 537 -2.93 19.10 8.45
N THR A 538 -3.60 19.63 7.43
CA THR A 538 -3.44 19.23 6.04
C THR A 538 -3.20 20.45 5.13
N PHE A 539 -2.10 20.45 4.37
CA PHE A 539 -1.99 21.40 3.26
C PHE A 539 -2.93 20.98 2.14
N GLY A 540 -3.72 21.92 1.65
CA GLY A 540 -4.40 21.82 0.38
C GLY A 540 -3.78 22.78 -0.61
N THR A 541 -4.05 22.60 -1.89
CA THR A 541 -3.83 23.63 -2.89
C THR A 541 -4.98 24.66 -2.83
N LEU A 542 -4.69 25.93 -3.11
CA LEU A 542 -5.73 26.97 -3.14
C LEU A 542 -6.61 26.82 -4.37
N PRO A 543 -7.88 27.22 -4.26
CA PRO A 543 -8.65 27.57 -5.44
C PRO A 543 -7.99 28.75 -6.18
#